data_AF-R6AKI5-F1
#
_entry.id   AF-R6AKI5-F1
#
_cell.length_a   1.000
_cell.length_b   1.000
_cell.length_c   1.000
_cell.angle_alpha   90.00
_cell.angle_beta   90.00
_cell.angle_gamma   90.00
#
_symmetry.space_group_name_H-M   'P 1'
#
loop_
_entity.id
_entity.type
_entity.pdbx_description
1 polymer ?
#
loop_
_entity_poly.entity_id
_entity_poly.type
_entity_poly.pdbx_seq_one_letter_code
_entity_poly.pdbx_strand_id
1 'polypeptide(L)'
;MPDLFKTEMQIMQDNLSDLRKIAGWTAEVLAKKLGITKQTVSNIENQKVKMSTIQYIAIRAVFECELASNPTNTTLRKVMEVLFQAMPPVYSSRKEAIRAAMISIASISAAGLSGLQLHSSATALLAPLGSAAVQMGSSHIGEPSLKWLQRHLNNSDSNNDQDTDVTEEETDEND
;
A
#
# COMPACT_ATOMS: atom_id res chain seq x y z
N MET A 1 -4.20 19.05 2.97
CA MET A 1 -4.54 17.62 2.81
C MET A 1 -3.24 16.83 2.89
N PRO A 2 -3.16 15.70 3.63
CA PRO A 2 -1.99 14.82 3.58
C PRO A 2 -1.75 14.40 2.13
N ASP A 3 -0.49 14.34 1.71
CA ASP A 3 -0.13 13.69 0.45
C ASP A 3 -0.57 12.23 0.52
N LEU A 4 -1.68 11.93 -0.16
CA LEU A 4 -2.31 10.62 -0.19
C LEU A 4 -1.31 9.54 -0.63
N PHE A 5 -0.44 9.87 -1.58
CA PHE A 5 0.57 8.96 -2.11
C PHE A 5 1.62 8.62 -1.05
N LYS A 6 2.12 9.63 -0.33
CA LYS A 6 3.02 9.42 0.82
C LYS A 6 2.37 8.56 1.91
N THR A 7 1.08 8.74 2.17
CA THR A 7 0.34 7.90 3.11
C THR A 7 0.21 6.46 2.61
N GLU A 8 -0.10 6.24 1.33
CA GLU A 8 -0.12 4.91 0.71
C GLU A 8 1.26 4.22 0.80
N MET A 9 2.35 4.95 0.56
CA MET A 9 3.72 4.43 0.73
C MET A 9 3.99 3.99 2.17
N GLN A 10 3.56 4.80 3.15
CA GLN A 10 3.70 4.46 4.56
C GLN A 10 2.87 3.23 4.92
N ILE A 11 1.63 3.13 4.43
CA ILE A 11 0.77 1.95 4.58
C ILE A 11 1.46 0.72 4.03
N MET A 12 2.02 0.80 2.81
CA MET A 12 2.73 -0.32 2.20
C MET A 12 3.93 -0.74 3.06
N GLN A 13 4.78 0.20 3.45
CA GLN A 13 5.98 -0.11 4.22
C GLN A 13 5.65 -0.72 5.59
N ASP A 14 4.70 -0.13 6.32
CA ASP A 14 4.29 -0.59 7.65
C ASP A 14 3.68 -1.99 7.64
N ASN A 15 3.10 -2.41 6.52
CA ASN A 15 2.36 -3.67 6.39
C ASN A 15 3.02 -4.67 5.44
N LEU A 16 4.21 -4.39 4.90
CA LEU A 16 4.84 -5.18 3.84
C LEU A 16 5.08 -6.64 4.25
N SER A 17 5.61 -6.85 5.46
CA SER A 17 5.89 -8.20 5.96
C SER A 17 4.60 -9.01 6.13
N ASP A 18 3.51 -8.36 6.57
CA ASP A 18 2.23 -9.01 6.82
C ASP A 18 1.49 -9.30 5.51
N LEU A 19 1.49 -8.36 4.57
CA LEU A 19 1.00 -8.57 3.20
C LEU A 19 1.68 -9.76 2.54
N ARG A 20 3.00 -9.85 2.67
CA ARG A 20 3.78 -10.97 2.13
C ARG A 20 3.37 -12.31 2.74
N LYS A 21 3.17 -12.37 4.07
CA LYS A 21 2.68 -13.59 4.75
C LYS A 21 1.27 -13.98 4.31
N ILE A 22 0.37 -13.01 4.16
CA ILE A 22 -1.00 -13.21 3.68
C ILE A 22 -1.02 -13.71 2.22
N ALA A 23 -0.05 -13.28 1.42
CA ALA A 23 0.17 -13.80 0.07
C ALA A 23 0.83 -15.20 0.05
N GLY A 24 1.19 -15.77 1.20
CA GLY A 24 1.90 -17.05 1.30
C GLY A 24 3.36 -16.98 0.86
N TRP A 25 3.98 -15.80 0.85
CA TRP A 25 5.34 -15.60 0.37
C TRP A 25 6.35 -15.53 1.52
N THR A 26 7.57 -16.03 1.27
CA THR A 26 8.74 -15.72 2.09
C THR A 26 9.40 -14.42 1.59
N ALA A 27 10.25 -13.79 2.41
CA ALA A 27 11.01 -12.61 1.97
C ALA A 27 11.85 -12.88 0.72
N GLU A 28 12.34 -14.12 0.55
CA GLU A 28 13.05 -14.59 -0.64
C GLU A 28 12.15 -14.59 -1.89
N VAL A 29 10.90 -15.05 -1.76
CA VAL A 29 9.93 -15.05 -2.87
C VAL A 29 9.63 -13.63 -3.33
N LEU A 30 9.40 -12.71 -2.39
CA LEU A 30 9.16 -11.31 -2.74
C LEU A 30 10.41 -10.68 -3.39
N ALA A 31 11.60 -10.94 -2.85
CA ALA A 31 12.86 -10.48 -3.40
C ALA A 31 13.06 -10.94 -4.85
N LYS A 32 12.80 -12.23 -5.13
CA LYS A 32 12.84 -12.81 -6.47
C LYS A 32 11.85 -12.16 -7.42
N LYS A 33 10.60 -11.92 -6.99
CA LYS A 33 9.57 -11.24 -7.80
C LYS A 33 9.98 -9.81 -8.18
N LEU A 34 10.74 -9.15 -7.32
CA LEU A 34 11.20 -7.76 -7.51
C LEU A 34 12.57 -7.65 -8.19
N GLY A 35 13.31 -8.76 -8.36
CA GLY A 35 14.68 -8.73 -8.88
C GLY A 35 15.69 -8.06 -7.92
N ILE A 36 15.44 -8.11 -6.62
CA ILE A 36 16.32 -7.52 -5.59
C ILE A 36 16.78 -8.60 -4.59
N THR A 37 17.67 -8.22 -3.65
CA THR A 37 18.11 -9.16 -2.61
C THR A 37 17.09 -9.30 -1.48
N LYS A 38 17.08 -10.45 -0.80
CA LYS A 38 16.32 -10.63 0.45
C LYS A 38 16.68 -9.60 1.51
N GLN A 39 17.95 -9.17 1.57
CA GLN A 39 18.37 -8.13 2.50
C GLN A 39 17.70 -6.78 2.20
N THR A 40 17.53 -6.44 0.92
CA THR A 40 16.80 -5.23 0.50
C THR A 40 15.36 -5.26 0.98
N VAL A 41 14.65 -6.37 0.76
CA VAL A 41 13.28 -6.57 1.29
C VAL A 41 13.25 -6.45 2.81
N SER A 42 14.18 -7.13 3.51
CA SER A 42 14.29 -7.08 4.97
C SER A 42 14.52 -5.66 5.50
N ASN A 43 15.38 -4.86 4.84
CA ASN A 43 15.63 -3.49 5.25
C ASN A 43 14.38 -2.60 5.10
N ILE A 44 13.58 -2.81 4.05
CA ILE A 44 12.32 -2.10 3.83
C ILE A 44 11.28 -2.52 4.88
N GLU A 45 11.08 -3.83 5.08
CA GLU A 45 10.11 -4.38 6.05
C GLU A 45 10.39 -3.92 7.48
N ASN A 46 11.67 -3.86 7.87
CA ASN A 46 12.10 -3.46 9.21
C ASN A 46 12.33 -1.95 9.36
N GLN A 47 11.93 -1.14 8.37
CA GLN A 47 12.08 0.32 8.39
C GLN A 47 13.52 0.82 8.59
N LYS A 48 14.52 -0.04 8.32
CA LYS A 48 15.94 0.35 8.33
C LYS A 48 16.24 1.33 7.19
N VAL A 49 15.47 1.23 6.11
CA VAL A 49 15.51 2.16 4.98
C VAL A 49 14.08 2.61 4.69
N LYS A 50 13.88 3.91 4.49
CA LYS A 50 12.60 4.46 4.04
C LYS A 50 12.29 3.99 2.62
N MET A 51 11.08 3.50 2.37
CA MET A 51 10.64 3.07 1.05
C MET A 51 10.70 4.24 0.05
N SER A 52 11.39 4.06 -1.07
CA SER A 52 11.40 5.04 -2.16
C SER A 52 10.15 4.92 -3.04
N THR A 53 9.84 5.96 -3.81
CA THR A 53 8.71 5.95 -4.76
C THR A 53 8.80 4.79 -5.75
N ILE A 54 9.99 4.55 -6.32
CA ILE A 54 10.22 3.44 -7.25
C ILE A 54 9.97 2.08 -6.57
N GLN A 55 10.45 1.91 -5.33
CA GLN A 55 10.21 0.69 -4.56
C GLN A 55 8.72 0.48 -4.27
N TYR A 56 8.01 1.53 -3.87
CA TYR A 56 6.56 1.46 -3.68
C TYR A 56 5.85 1.04 -4.95
N ILE A 57 6.18 1.66 -6.09
CA ILE A 57 5.57 1.35 -7.38
C ILE A 57 5.79 -0.12 -7.76
N ALA A 58 7.03 -0.59 -7.68
CA ALA A 58 7.38 -1.96 -8.02
C ALA A 58 6.69 -2.98 -7.10
N ILE A 59 6.73 -2.75 -5.79
CA ILE A 59 6.08 -3.62 -4.80
C ILE A 59 4.57 -3.65 -5.03
N ARG A 60 3.96 -2.48 -5.19
CA ARG A 60 2.51 -2.37 -5.41
C ARG A 60 2.09 -3.10 -6.68
N ALA A 61 2.82 -2.92 -7.78
CA ALA A 61 2.57 -3.62 -9.03
C ALA A 61 2.68 -5.15 -8.88
N VAL A 62 3.69 -5.66 -8.16
CA VAL A 62 3.83 -7.11 -7.91
C VAL A 62 2.64 -7.69 -7.16
N PHE A 63 2.10 -6.99 -6.16
CA PHE A 63 0.89 -7.43 -5.45
C PHE A 63 -0.35 -7.36 -6.36
N GLU A 64 -0.54 -6.30 -7.13
CA GLU A 64 -1.67 -6.21 -8.08
C GLU A 64 -1.61 -7.33 -9.15
N CYS A 65 -0.43 -7.65 -9.66
CA CYS A 65 -0.22 -8.79 -10.58
C CYS A 65 -0.55 -10.13 -9.92
N GLU A 66 -0.21 -10.32 -8.64
CA GLU A 66 -0.63 -11.53 -7.90
C GLU A 66 -2.14 -11.60 -7.77
N LEU A 67 -2.82 -10.48 -7.45
CA LEU A 67 -4.27 -10.44 -7.35
C LEU A 67 -4.96 -10.77 -8.68
N ALA A 68 -4.38 -10.37 -9.80
CA ALA A 68 -4.91 -10.70 -11.13
C ALA A 68 -4.64 -12.16 -11.52
N SER A 69 -3.45 -12.68 -11.20
CA SER A 69 -3.04 -14.04 -11.56
C SER A 69 -3.64 -15.11 -10.65
N ASN A 70 -4.00 -14.74 -9.41
CA ASN A 70 -4.51 -15.64 -8.40
C ASN A 70 -5.84 -15.11 -7.82
N PRO A 71 -6.95 -15.22 -8.58
CA PRO A 71 -8.24 -14.71 -8.14
C PRO A 71 -8.77 -15.42 -6.88
N THR A 72 -8.25 -16.60 -6.56
CA THR A 72 -8.68 -17.41 -5.41
C THR A 72 -8.19 -16.88 -4.06
N ASN A 73 -7.15 -16.03 -4.03
CA ASN A 73 -6.68 -15.41 -2.79
C ASN A 73 -7.56 -14.20 -2.39
N THR A 74 -8.79 -14.50 -1.99
CA THR A 74 -9.80 -13.51 -1.59
C THR A 74 -9.40 -12.73 -0.34
N THR A 75 -8.57 -13.31 0.55
CA THR A 75 -8.03 -12.62 1.73
C THR A 75 -7.05 -11.53 1.32
N LEU A 76 -6.05 -11.84 0.49
CA LEU A 76 -5.07 -10.83 0.05
C LEU A 76 -5.79 -9.70 -0.70
N ARG A 77 -6.76 -10.03 -1.54
CA ARG A 77 -7.58 -9.02 -2.24
C ARG A 77 -8.27 -8.08 -1.26
N LYS A 78 -9.04 -8.64 -0.32
CA LYS A 78 -9.76 -7.86 0.70
C LYS A 78 -8.82 -6.93 1.46
N VAL A 79 -7.68 -7.45 1.90
CA VAL A 79 -6.69 -6.68 2.67
C VAL A 79 -6.10 -5.55 1.82
N MET A 80 -5.69 -5.82 0.59
CA MET A 80 -5.16 -4.82 -0.34
C MET A 80 -6.18 -3.71 -0.64
N GLU A 81 -7.42 -4.09 -0.92
CA GLU A 81 -8.52 -3.16 -1.14
C GLU A 81 -8.70 -2.26 0.09
N VAL A 82 -8.86 -2.84 1.29
CA VAL A 82 -9.06 -2.07 2.52
C VAL A 82 -7.90 -1.12 2.78
N LEU A 83 -6.66 -1.61 2.76
CA LEU A 83 -5.47 -0.81 3.06
C LEU A 83 -5.31 0.39 2.12
N PHE A 84 -5.66 0.24 0.84
CA PHE A 84 -5.29 1.24 -0.16
C PHE A 84 -6.45 2.00 -0.79
N GLN A 85 -7.70 1.63 -0.51
CA GLN A 85 -8.86 2.40 -0.94
C GLN A 85 -9.64 2.99 0.25
N ALA A 86 -9.73 2.27 1.37
CA ALA A 86 -10.50 2.73 2.54
C ALA A 86 -9.64 3.42 3.60
N MET A 87 -8.43 2.92 3.86
CA MET A 87 -7.60 3.40 4.98
C MET A 87 -6.78 4.68 4.75
N PRO A 88 -6.34 5.08 3.54
CA PRO A 88 -5.44 6.24 3.40
C PRO A 88 -5.94 7.54 4.05
N PRO A 89 -7.24 7.92 3.99
CA PRO A 89 -7.73 9.15 4.62
C PRO A 89 -7.67 9.13 6.16
N VAL A 90 -7.66 7.95 6.78
CA VAL A 90 -7.75 7.77 8.24
C VAL A 90 -6.52 7.09 8.83
N TYR A 91 -5.49 6.84 8.02
CA TYR A 91 -4.36 5.99 8.41
C TYR A 91 -3.64 6.52 9.64
N SER A 92 -3.35 7.83 9.70
CA SER A 92 -2.62 8.44 10.81
C SER A 92 -3.33 8.27 12.16
N SER A 93 -4.67 8.30 12.19
CA SER A 93 -5.45 8.16 13.42
C SER A 93 -5.81 6.71 13.76
N ARG A 94 -5.73 5.81 12.78
CA ARG A 94 -6.10 4.38 12.91
C ARG A 94 -4.90 3.44 12.83
N LYS A 95 -3.67 3.96 12.72
CA LYS A 95 -2.46 3.18 12.43
C LYS A 95 -2.34 1.94 13.30
N GLU A 96 -2.41 2.08 14.62
CA GLU A 96 -2.27 0.95 15.55
C GLU A 96 -3.37 -0.11 15.38
N ALA A 97 -4.62 0.30 15.15
CA ALA A 97 -5.72 -0.64 14.90
C ALA A 97 -5.53 -1.40 13.59
N ILE A 98 -5.09 -0.70 12.53
CA ILE A 98 -4.77 -1.32 11.24
C ILE A 98 -3.62 -2.31 11.39
N ARG A 99 -2.56 -1.94 12.12
CA ARG A 99 -1.41 -2.81 12.40
C ARG A 99 -1.82 -4.05 13.18
N ALA A 100 -2.61 -3.90 14.24
CA ALA A 100 -3.08 -5.01 15.05
C ALA A 100 -3.92 -6.01 14.22
N ALA A 101 -4.81 -5.50 13.36
CA ALA A 101 -5.58 -6.35 12.45
C ALA A 101 -4.66 -7.10 11.47
N MET A 102 -3.71 -6.40 10.84
CA MET A 102 -2.79 -6.99 9.86
C MET A 102 -1.88 -8.07 10.46
N ILE A 103 -1.31 -7.83 11.64
CA ILE A 103 -0.51 -8.81 12.38
C ILE A 103 -1.35 -10.05 12.69
N SER A 104 -2.59 -9.87 13.12
CA SER A 104 -3.50 -10.96 13.45
C SER A 104 -3.85 -11.81 12.23
N ILE A 105 -4.20 -11.18 11.10
CA ILE A 105 -4.51 -11.88 9.84
C ILE A 105 -3.27 -12.65 9.35
N ALA A 106 -2.10 -12.02 9.37
CA ALA A 106 -0.85 -12.66 8.96
C ALA A 106 -0.48 -13.83 9.87
N SER A 107 -0.71 -13.72 11.18
CA SER A 107 -0.46 -14.80 12.15
C SER A 107 -1.40 -15.99 11.93
N ILE A 108 -2.68 -15.73 11.67
CA ILE A 108 -3.67 -16.75 11.32
C ILE A 108 -3.27 -17.45 10.01
N SER A 109 -2.85 -16.69 9.00
CA SER A 109 -2.35 -17.24 7.73
C SER A 109 -1.11 -18.11 7.94
N ALA A 110 -0.17 -17.67 8.79
CA ALA A 110 1.04 -18.42 9.11
C ALA A 110 0.75 -19.72 9.88
N ALA A 111 -0.36 -19.78 10.62
CA ALA A 111 -0.85 -20.99 11.27
C ALA A 111 -1.51 -22.00 10.30
N GLY A 112 -1.53 -21.70 8.99
CA GLY A 112 -2.03 -22.60 7.95
C GLY A 112 -3.51 -22.43 7.62
N LEU A 113 -4.22 -21.50 8.28
CA LEU A 113 -5.59 -21.17 7.90
C LEU A 113 -5.59 -20.43 6.56
N SER A 114 -6.46 -20.86 5.64
CA SER A 114 -6.52 -20.34 4.28
C SER A 114 -7.96 -20.31 3.76
N GLY A 115 -8.16 -19.80 2.54
CA GLY A 115 -9.46 -19.75 1.87
C GLY A 115 -10.51 -19.01 2.70
N LEU A 116 -11.72 -19.58 2.79
CA LEU A 116 -12.88 -18.94 3.40
C LEU A 116 -12.71 -18.65 4.90
N GLN A 117 -12.00 -19.50 5.64
CA GLN A 117 -11.77 -19.29 7.08
C GLN A 117 -10.88 -18.07 7.32
N LEU A 118 -9.78 -17.97 6.59
CA LEU A 118 -8.89 -16.82 6.66
C LEU A 118 -9.61 -15.54 6.21
N HIS A 119 -10.40 -15.62 5.14
CA HIS A 119 -11.18 -14.48 4.63
C HIS A 119 -12.19 -13.98 5.67
N SER A 120 -12.91 -14.89 6.33
CA SER A 120 -13.90 -14.53 7.36
C SER A 120 -13.23 -13.87 8.57
N SER A 121 -12.09 -14.42 9.01
CA SER A 121 -11.27 -13.82 10.07
C SER A 121 -10.77 -12.43 9.70
N ALA A 122 -10.30 -12.24 8.46
CA ALA A 122 -9.88 -10.94 7.96
C ALA A 122 -11.03 -9.93 7.94
N THR A 123 -12.22 -10.32 7.47
CA THR A 123 -13.40 -9.46 7.50
C THR A 123 -13.76 -9.05 8.93
N ALA A 124 -13.75 -9.98 9.89
CA ALA A 124 -14.04 -9.68 11.28
C ALA A 124 -13.01 -8.72 11.90
N LEU A 125 -11.72 -8.93 11.64
CA LEU A 125 -10.63 -8.10 12.17
C LEU A 125 -10.59 -6.69 11.55
N LEU A 126 -11.04 -6.55 10.30
CA LEU A 126 -11.08 -5.25 9.61
C LEU A 126 -12.39 -4.49 9.86
N ALA A 127 -13.46 -5.14 10.34
CA ALA A 127 -14.75 -4.49 10.57
C ALA A 127 -14.70 -3.25 11.49
N PRO A 128 -13.92 -3.24 12.60
CA PRO A 128 -13.79 -2.06 13.46
C PRO A 128 -13.15 -0.84 12.77
N LEU A 129 -12.50 -1.02 11.61
CA LEU A 129 -11.86 0.07 10.86
C LEU A 129 -12.88 0.95 10.13
N GLY A 130 -14.13 0.47 9.97
CA GLY A 130 -15.25 1.25 9.44
C GLY A 130 -16.08 0.52 8.39
N SER A 131 -17.25 1.07 8.06
CA SER A 131 -18.19 0.49 7.09
C SER A 131 -17.58 0.30 5.71
N ALA A 132 -16.74 1.24 5.26
CA ALA A 132 -16.00 1.11 4.00
C ALA A 132 -15.16 -0.18 3.97
N ALA A 133 -14.49 -0.53 5.07
CA ALA A 133 -13.70 -1.77 5.13
C ALA A 133 -14.59 -3.02 5.05
N VAL A 134 -15.81 -2.98 5.60
CA VAL A 134 -16.77 -4.10 5.55
C VAL A 134 -17.34 -4.29 4.16
N GLN A 135 -17.78 -3.20 3.51
CA GLN A 135 -18.49 -3.21 2.22
C GLN A 135 -17.63 -3.56 1.01
N MET A 136 -16.29 -3.53 1.16
CA MET A 136 -15.35 -3.92 0.10
C MET A 136 -15.48 -5.41 -0.18
N GLY A 137 -16.38 -5.77 -1.09
CA GLY A 137 -16.53 -7.12 -1.60
C GLY A 137 -15.37 -7.48 -2.52
N SER A 138 -15.09 -8.78 -2.67
CA SER A 138 -14.11 -9.32 -3.64
C SER A 138 -14.58 -9.16 -5.10
N SER A 139 -15.15 -8.00 -5.44
CA SER A 139 -15.96 -7.76 -6.64
C SER A 139 -15.11 -7.51 -7.89
N HIS A 140 -13.80 -7.32 -7.75
CA HIS A 140 -12.89 -7.19 -8.88
C HIS A 140 -12.13 -8.50 -9.13
N ILE A 141 -12.75 -9.41 -9.89
CA ILE A 141 -12.00 -10.33 -10.74
C ILE A 141 -11.54 -9.47 -11.92
N GLY A 142 -10.40 -8.79 -11.80
CA GLY A 142 -10.00 -7.80 -12.78
C GLY A 142 -8.50 -7.54 -12.79
N GLU A 143 -8.00 -7.21 -13.97
CA GLU A 143 -6.60 -6.94 -14.31
C GLU A 143 -5.93 -5.92 -13.36
N PRO A 144 -4.59 -5.97 -13.21
CA PRO A 144 -3.86 -4.99 -12.39
C PRO A 144 -4.17 -3.57 -12.89
N SER A 145 -4.72 -2.71 -12.03
CA SER A 145 -5.03 -1.33 -12.44
C SER A 145 -3.90 -0.37 -12.02
N LEU A 146 -3.39 0.42 -12.97
CA LEU A 146 -2.44 1.50 -12.69
C LEU A 146 -3.14 2.81 -12.31
N LYS A 147 -4.44 2.79 -12.00
CA LYS A 147 -5.23 3.99 -11.66
C LYS A 147 -4.64 4.77 -10.48
N TRP A 148 -4.10 4.08 -9.49
CA TRP A 148 -3.44 4.70 -8.33
C TRP A 148 -2.18 5.48 -8.76
N LEU A 149 -1.41 4.94 -9.71
CA LEU A 149 -0.22 5.57 -10.24
C LEU A 149 -0.59 6.74 -11.15
N GLN A 150 -1.57 6.57 -12.03
CA GLN A 150 -2.09 7.65 -12.88
C GLN A 150 -2.57 8.84 -12.04
N ARG A 151 -3.30 8.60 -10.95
CA ARG A 151 -3.70 9.64 -9.99
C ARG A 151 -2.51 10.37 -9.38
N HIS A 152 -1.43 9.65 -9.06
CA HIS A 152 -0.22 10.29 -8.53
C HIS A 152 0.48 11.15 -9.59
N LEU A 153 0.67 10.63 -10.80
CA LEU A 153 1.35 11.34 -11.90
C LEU A 153 0.58 12.61 -12.32
N ASN A 154 -0.74 12.54 -12.42
CA ASN A 154 -1.55 13.71 -12.75
C ASN A 154 -1.48 14.79 -11.66
N ASN A 155 -1.38 14.38 -10.38
CA ASN A 155 -1.27 15.32 -9.26
C ASN A 155 0.13 15.96 -9.17
N SER A 156 1.20 15.32 -9.66
CA SER A 156 2.52 15.94 -9.70
C SER A 156 2.61 17.05 -10.73
N ASP A 157 1.93 16.92 -11.87
CA ASP A 157 1.95 17.93 -12.93
C ASP A 157 1.23 19.21 -12.48
N SER A 158 0.11 19.09 -11.74
CA SER A 158 -0.65 20.25 -11.24
C SER A 158 0.04 21.06 -10.15
N ASN A 159 1.03 20.50 -9.45
CA ASN A 159 1.77 21.20 -8.39
C ASN A 159 3.01 21.95 -8.93
N ASN A 160 3.38 21.74 -10.20
CA ASN A 160 4.56 22.35 -10.80
C ASN A 160 4.29 23.73 -11.43
N ASP A 161 3.02 24.14 -11.54
CA ASP A 161 2.59 25.42 -12.14
C ASP A 161 2.45 26.57 -11.11
N GLN A 162 2.86 26.37 -9.85
CA GLN A 162 2.76 27.40 -8.79
C GLN A 162 4.11 27.96 -8.29
N ASP A 163 5.24 27.60 -8.92
CA ASP A 163 6.58 27.99 -8.42
C ASP A 163 7.42 28.76 -9.46
N THR A 164 6.77 29.54 -10.33
CA THR A 164 7.43 30.52 -11.20
C THR A 164 6.63 31.82 -11.25
N ASP A 165 6.58 32.56 -10.15
CA ASP A 165 6.56 34.02 -10.22
C ASP A 165 7.07 34.60 -8.90
N VAL A 166 7.67 35.78 -8.96
CA VAL A 166 8.30 36.56 -7.89
C VAL A 166 9.73 36.16 -7.51
N THR A 167 10.67 36.38 -8.44
CA THR A 167 11.88 37.13 -8.10
C THR A 167 12.40 37.82 -9.35
N GLU A 168 12.08 39.10 -9.52
CA GLU A 168 12.86 40.10 -10.26
C GLU A 168 12.08 41.42 -10.19
N GLU A 169 12.35 42.23 -9.18
CA GLU A 169 12.27 43.68 -9.39
C GLU A 169 13.63 44.24 -8.98
N GLU A 170 14.30 44.73 -10.02
CA GLU A 170 15.67 45.21 -10.07
C GLU A 170 15.91 46.33 -9.06
N THR A 171 17.06 46.24 -8.39
CA THR A 171 17.78 47.40 -7.89
C THR A 171 18.43 48.17 -9.04
N ASP A 172 18.56 49.49 -8.86
CA ASP A 172 19.28 50.51 -9.66
C ASP A 172 18.34 51.40 -10.50
N GLU A 173 18.44 52.73 -10.57
CA GLU A 173 19.41 53.73 -10.09
C GLU A 173 18.82 55.15 -10.33
N ASN A 174 19.30 56.14 -9.56
CA ASN A 174 19.50 57.57 -9.91
C ASN A 174 18.32 58.49 -10.31
N ASP A 175 17.92 59.40 -9.40
CA ASP A 175 18.26 60.85 -9.42
C ASP A 175 17.87 61.55 -8.10
#